data_AF-A0AAN7ADQ8-F1
#
_entry.id   AF-A0AAN7ADQ8-F1
#
_cell.length_a   1.000
_cell.length_b   1.000
_cell.length_c   1.000
_cell.angle_alpha   90.00
_cell.angle_beta   90.00
_cell.angle_gamma   90.00
#
_symmetry.space_group_name_H-M   'P 1'
#
loop_
_entity.id
_entity.type
_entity.pdbx_description
1 polymer ?
#
loop_
_entity_poly.entity_id
_entity_poly.type
_entity_poly.pdbx_seq_one_letter_code
_entity_poly.pdbx_strand_id
1 'polypeptide(L)'
;MNLTCQYPPRIQGKQSRPSHSPPLNVLTADDLWLDQIDPALFDLDFSPIPTNYESTSSLHASPSPAPDGIPITKPLSPIPSSIAILRSPGAQSLAPAEYELFQHFVEHTSKDLTVEEEEQYTLQIGIPSLACRAKPLMRSVLAISAICKAWDLINHASSMPLSSLRLQVKQLLSQAHKYHMESVREIQITIRNDKCYDTVLANAAMMGMYGSGSYCTRIWLIKTYSHESIERKEEEEDLDRQPRWFSLFRAVDIAYGGLLHGRSTCPPAEGPFPTWTPSSFQLQYEFKVLPTPRLGGPPSIHDHVLSPILAATLGSAMNKLHDKANAVAATYPMDQTLHGCFTALTLLSKVAAKAFPSQQSADENVASMPSTPGTTLSFEPVDIDPGVGKLSKISPWIRRYTASITSIIPSRLPRRMIVSFIHKIPCSYLDVVMELTSPEAMSSSSSEETMRQEKPSMAEQLAVEIFAHWSVLTLLLDTVWWIGGIGAFELGRLVQLRKDVIAEGRWAAEEGCCIWKPGEDWWPESMYEVSRQLDKHKSFEG
;
A
#
# COMPACT_ATOMS: atom_id res chain seq x y z
N MET A 1 16.58 -31.41 -54.77
CA MET A 1 15.34 -30.75 -55.22
C MET A 1 15.31 -29.37 -54.59
N ASN A 2 15.63 -28.35 -55.38
CA ASN A 2 15.54 -26.92 -55.08
C ASN A 2 14.14 -26.44 -55.43
N LEU A 3 13.45 -25.76 -54.53
CA LEU A 3 12.33 -24.86 -54.87
C LEU A 3 12.33 -23.65 -53.95
N THR A 4 12.96 -22.58 -54.45
CA THR A 4 12.71 -21.18 -54.09
C THR A 4 11.30 -20.77 -54.52
N CYS A 5 10.58 -20.00 -53.71
CA CYS A 5 9.49 -19.17 -54.21
C CYS A 5 9.44 -17.82 -53.47
N GLN A 6 9.29 -16.77 -54.28
CA GLN A 6 9.47 -15.35 -54.01
C GLN A 6 8.19 -14.71 -53.47
N TYR A 7 8.32 -13.70 -52.61
CA TYR A 7 7.22 -12.82 -52.19
C TYR A 7 6.99 -11.69 -53.21
N PRO A 8 5.74 -11.27 -53.46
CA PRO A 8 5.43 -10.13 -54.33
C PRO A 8 5.49 -8.77 -53.59
N PRO A 9 5.64 -7.65 -54.32
CA PRO A 9 6.01 -6.34 -53.76
C PRO A 9 4.84 -5.49 -53.24
N ARG A 10 5.21 -4.61 -52.31
CA ARG A 10 4.43 -3.56 -51.62
C ARG A 10 3.78 -2.58 -52.60
N ILE A 11 2.47 -2.39 -52.51
CA ILE A 11 1.73 -1.30 -53.16
C ILE A 11 1.67 -0.12 -52.19
N GLN A 12 2.23 1.02 -52.59
CA GLN A 12 2.04 2.32 -51.94
C GLN A 12 0.70 2.92 -52.37
N GLY A 13 -0.16 3.23 -51.39
CA GLY A 13 -1.41 3.97 -51.60
C GLY A 13 -1.42 5.26 -50.76
N LYS A 14 -1.28 6.40 -51.43
CA LYS A 14 -1.63 7.74 -50.91
C LYS A 14 -3.14 7.94 -51.07
N GLN A 15 -3.82 8.44 -50.02
CA GLN A 15 -5.01 9.32 -50.05
C GLN A 15 -5.51 9.48 -48.60
N SER A 16 -5.37 10.62 -47.92
CA SER A 16 -6.10 11.91 -48.01
C SER A 16 -7.04 12.08 -46.81
N ARG A 17 -6.77 13.10 -45.99
CA ARG A 17 -7.58 13.58 -44.84
C ARG A 17 -9.00 13.97 -45.25
N PRO A 18 -9.94 13.94 -44.29
CA PRO A 18 -10.53 15.22 -43.88
C PRO A 18 -10.49 15.44 -42.35
N SER A 19 -10.61 16.72 -42.01
CA SER A 19 -10.40 17.32 -40.69
C SER A 19 -11.69 17.45 -39.86
N HIS A 20 -11.46 17.69 -38.56
CA HIS A 20 -12.34 18.28 -37.53
C HIS A 20 -13.07 17.34 -36.56
N SER A 21 -12.42 17.11 -35.42
CA SER A 21 -13.02 16.94 -34.09
C SER A 21 -12.06 17.58 -33.07
N PRO A 22 -12.54 18.27 -32.02
CA PRO A 22 -11.69 19.01 -31.08
C PRO A 22 -10.90 18.05 -30.17
N PRO A 23 -9.72 18.43 -29.66
CA PRO A 23 -8.95 17.54 -28.81
C PRO A 23 -9.64 17.38 -27.46
N LEU A 24 -9.92 16.13 -27.09
CA LEU A 24 -10.01 15.72 -25.69
C LEU A 24 -8.64 16.03 -25.06
N ASN A 25 -8.62 16.86 -24.04
CA ASN A 25 -7.46 17.03 -23.17
C ASN A 25 -7.17 15.69 -22.50
N VAL A 26 -6.24 14.95 -23.08
CA VAL A 26 -5.58 13.80 -22.47
C VAL A 26 -4.56 14.39 -21.50
N LEU A 27 -4.83 14.27 -20.21
CA LEU A 27 -3.83 14.53 -19.17
C LEU A 27 -2.74 13.45 -19.34
N THR A 28 -1.53 13.88 -19.67
CA THR A 28 -0.37 13.03 -19.87
C THR A 28 0.22 12.60 -18.54
N ALA A 29 1.03 11.53 -18.56
CA ALA A 29 1.63 10.90 -17.37
C ALA A 29 2.48 11.83 -16.48
N ASP A 30 2.82 13.02 -16.96
CA ASP A 30 3.56 14.03 -16.20
C ASP A 30 2.73 14.72 -15.10
N ASP A 31 1.39 14.67 -15.16
CA ASP A 31 0.51 15.26 -14.13
C ASP A 31 0.34 14.39 -12.86
N LEU A 32 1.02 13.24 -12.79
CA LEU A 32 0.82 12.21 -11.76
C LEU A 32 1.84 12.22 -10.60
N TRP A 33 2.78 13.16 -10.59
CA TRP A 33 3.79 13.26 -9.54
C TRP A 33 3.31 14.16 -8.38
N LEU A 34 3.30 13.61 -7.17
CA LEU A 34 3.05 14.33 -5.90
C LEU A 34 4.13 15.40 -5.58
N ASP A 35 5.17 15.53 -6.40
CA ASP A 35 6.32 16.40 -6.16
C ASP A 35 6.29 17.77 -6.88
N GLN A 36 5.30 18.05 -7.73
CA GLN A 36 5.12 19.38 -8.31
C GLN A 36 4.00 20.17 -7.62
N ILE A 37 4.31 20.66 -6.42
CA ILE A 37 3.60 21.82 -5.87
C ILE A 37 4.28 23.06 -6.45
N ASP A 38 3.64 23.73 -7.40
CA ASP A 38 4.11 25.02 -7.92
C ASP A 38 4.18 26.08 -6.79
N PRO A 39 5.37 26.62 -6.46
CA PRO A 39 5.53 27.68 -5.45
C PRO A 39 4.88 29.01 -5.85
N ALA A 40 4.47 29.21 -7.11
CA ALA A 40 3.85 30.44 -7.59
C ALA A 40 2.35 30.55 -7.28
N LEU A 41 1.71 29.47 -6.82
CA LEU A 41 0.30 29.49 -6.37
C LEU A 41 0.11 30.10 -4.95
N PHE A 42 1.18 30.60 -4.34
CA PHE A 42 1.21 31.05 -2.94
C PHE A 42 1.10 32.57 -2.73
N ASP A 43 1.00 33.38 -3.80
CA ASP A 43 1.05 34.86 -3.69
C ASP A 43 -0.21 35.61 -4.17
N LEU A 44 -1.36 34.94 -4.28
CA LEU A 44 -2.62 35.65 -4.55
C LEU A 44 -3.37 35.97 -3.26
N ASP A 45 -3.10 37.18 -2.78
CA ASP A 45 -3.77 37.86 -1.68
C ASP A 45 -5.23 38.14 -2.06
N PHE A 46 -6.19 37.44 -1.44
CA PHE A 46 -7.61 37.71 -1.59
C PHE A 46 -8.22 38.06 -0.24
N SER A 47 -8.49 39.36 -0.06
CA SER A 47 -9.28 39.91 1.04
C SER A 47 -10.71 39.34 1.06
N PRO A 48 -11.32 39.17 2.24
CA PRO A 48 -12.63 38.53 2.38
C PRO A 48 -13.78 39.47 1.99
N ILE A 49 -14.71 38.98 1.17
CA ILE A 49 -16.01 39.60 0.90
C ILE A 49 -16.98 39.24 2.04
N PRO A 50 -17.77 40.20 2.57
CA PRO A 50 -18.60 40.00 3.76
C PRO A 50 -19.87 39.20 3.45
N THR A 51 -20.17 38.20 4.29
CA THR A 51 -21.45 37.50 4.30
C THR A 51 -22.46 38.26 5.17
N ASN A 52 -23.47 38.84 4.52
CA ASN A 52 -24.67 39.37 5.17
C ASN A 52 -25.45 38.22 5.82
N TYR A 53 -25.51 38.22 7.16
CA TYR A 53 -26.48 37.43 7.92
C TYR A 53 -27.68 38.32 8.25
N GLU A 54 -28.82 38.08 7.58
CA GLU A 54 -30.10 38.64 7.99
C GLU A 54 -30.52 38.02 9.32
N SER A 55 -30.58 38.88 10.33
CA SER A 55 -31.13 38.60 11.64
C SER A 55 -32.66 38.70 11.58
N THR A 56 -33.36 37.62 11.95
CA THR A 56 -34.74 37.73 12.42
C THR A 56 -34.78 37.38 13.90
N SER A 57 -34.94 38.45 14.69
CA SER A 57 -35.16 38.45 16.12
C SER A 57 -36.57 37.94 16.43
N SER A 58 -36.67 36.99 17.35
CA SER A 58 -37.90 36.66 18.05
C SER A 58 -37.55 36.51 19.53
N LEU A 59 -37.88 37.55 20.28
CA LEU A 59 -37.86 37.64 21.73
C LEU A 59 -38.91 36.69 22.29
N HIS A 60 -38.57 35.87 23.30
CA HIS A 60 -39.38 35.78 24.53
C HIS A 60 -38.67 35.02 25.67
N ALA A 61 -38.44 35.77 26.75
CA ALA A 61 -38.51 35.42 28.17
C ALA A 61 -37.67 34.27 28.76
N SER A 62 -36.60 34.66 29.47
CA SER A 62 -36.03 33.93 30.60
C SER A 62 -36.89 34.05 31.87
N PRO A 63 -36.85 33.05 32.76
CA PRO A 63 -36.80 33.34 34.20
C PRO A 63 -35.59 32.68 34.89
N SER A 64 -35.12 33.38 35.93
CA SER A 64 -33.96 33.12 36.80
C SER A 64 -33.98 31.80 37.61
N PRO A 65 -32.84 31.41 38.21
CA PRO A 65 -32.58 30.06 38.73
C PRO A 65 -32.89 29.91 40.23
N ALA A 66 -33.17 28.68 40.65
CA ALA A 66 -33.13 28.22 42.05
C ALA A 66 -32.82 26.69 42.09
N PRO A 67 -32.31 26.17 43.22
CA PRO A 67 -31.13 25.28 43.24
C PRO A 67 -31.41 23.78 43.41
N ASP A 68 -30.33 23.01 43.23
CA ASP A 68 -30.07 21.66 43.72
C ASP A 68 -30.99 20.50 43.27
N GLY A 69 -30.48 19.76 42.28
CA GLY A 69 -30.99 18.45 41.88
C GLY A 69 -29.91 17.62 41.19
N ILE A 70 -29.30 16.72 41.98
CA ILE A 70 -28.68 15.42 41.64
C ILE A 70 -28.32 15.19 40.16
N PRO A 71 -27.04 14.93 39.81
CA PRO A 71 -26.68 14.64 38.42
C PRO A 71 -27.29 13.29 37.99
N ILE A 72 -28.39 13.37 37.23
CA ILE A 72 -28.88 12.27 36.42
C ILE A 72 -27.82 12.02 35.37
N THR A 73 -27.12 10.89 35.50
CA THR A 73 -26.24 10.32 34.50
C THR A 73 -26.99 10.26 33.16
N LYS A 74 -26.55 11.09 32.20
CA LYS A 74 -26.99 10.95 30.81
C LYS A 74 -26.65 9.52 30.39
N PRO A 75 -27.62 8.72 29.91
CA PRO A 75 -27.31 7.40 29.38
C PRO A 75 -26.32 7.59 28.22
N LEU A 76 -25.22 6.84 28.25
CA LEU A 76 -24.28 6.75 27.15
C LEU A 76 -25.08 6.54 25.87
N SER A 77 -24.91 7.45 24.90
CA SER A 77 -25.44 7.27 23.55
C SER A 77 -25.03 5.90 23.03
N PRO A 78 -25.97 5.09 22.52
CA PRO A 78 -25.64 3.75 22.02
C PRO A 78 -24.62 3.88 20.89
N ILE A 79 -23.62 2.99 20.91
CA ILE A 79 -22.66 2.83 19.82
C ILE A 79 -23.48 2.69 18.52
N PRO A 80 -23.22 3.51 17.47
CA PRO A 80 -24.00 3.44 16.25
C PRO A 80 -23.95 2.02 15.69
N SER A 81 -25.09 1.36 15.52
CA SER A 81 -25.13 0.09 14.81
C SER A 81 -24.89 0.30 13.32
N SER A 82 -24.46 -0.73 12.58
CA SER A 82 -24.34 -0.68 11.11
C SER A 82 -25.62 -0.14 10.43
N ILE A 83 -26.79 -0.46 10.99
CA ILE A 83 -28.09 0.05 10.54
C ILE A 83 -28.21 1.58 10.72
N ALA A 84 -27.67 2.14 11.81
CA ALA A 84 -27.69 3.58 12.04
C ALA A 84 -26.80 4.34 11.05
N ILE A 85 -25.67 3.75 10.64
CA ILE A 85 -24.74 4.32 9.66
C ILE A 85 -25.41 4.39 8.28
N LEU A 86 -26.03 3.29 7.84
CA LEU A 86 -26.74 3.23 6.55
C LEU A 86 -27.94 4.17 6.49
N ARG A 87 -28.57 4.50 7.62
CA ARG A 87 -29.67 5.46 7.72
C ARG A 87 -29.23 6.92 7.83
N SER A 88 -27.92 7.19 7.91
CA SER A 88 -27.43 8.56 8.03
C SER A 88 -27.75 9.40 6.79
N PRO A 89 -27.96 10.73 6.91
CA PRO A 89 -28.23 11.58 5.76
C PRO A 89 -27.15 11.50 4.67
N GLY A 90 -25.89 11.34 5.07
CA GLY A 90 -24.77 11.17 4.14
C GLY A 90 -24.88 9.89 3.31
N ALA A 91 -25.24 8.77 3.93
CA ALA A 91 -25.45 7.51 3.21
C ALA A 91 -26.69 7.58 2.30
N GLN A 92 -27.78 8.17 2.77
CA GLN A 92 -29.03 8.30 2.02
C GLN A 92 -28.93 9.27 0.83
N SER A 93 -27.90 10.13 0.80
CA SER A 93 -27.63 11.04 -0.32
C SER A 93 -26.87 10.42 -1.49
N LEU A 94 -26.37 9.18 -1.33
CA LEU A 94 -25.60 8.48 -2.37
C LEU A 94 -26.49 8.03 -3.53
N ALA A 95 -25.92 8.01 -4.74
CA ALA A 95 -26.59 7.39 -5.88
C ALA A 95 -26.80 5.88 -5.62
N PRO A 96 -27.78 5.20 -6.26
CA PRO A 96 -28.09 3.79 -5.97
C PRO A 96 -26.88 2.84 -6.05
N ALA A 97 -26.03 3.00 -7.07
CA ALA A 97 -24.81 2.19 -7.23
C ALA A 97 -23.74 2.50 -6.16
N GLU A 98 -23.66 3.74 -5.71
CA GLU A 98 -22.76 4.14 -4.62
C GLU A 98 -23.27 3.63 -3.27
N TYR A 99 -24.58 3.68 -3.05
CA TYR A 99 -25.22 3.14 -1.86
C TYR A 99 -24.99 1.64 -1.75
N GLU A 100 -25.12 0.88 -2.84
CA GLU A 100 -24.85 -0.57 -2.85
C GLU A 100 -23.40 -0.88 -2.45
N LEU A 101 -22.43 -0.13 -2.98
CA LEU A 101 -21.03 -0.27 -2.59
C LEU A 101 -20.80 0.15 -1.13
N PHE A 102 -21.41 1.23 -0.66
CA PHE A 102 -21.28 1.63 0.74
C PHE A 102 -21.90 0.60 1.69
N GLN A 103 -23.05 0.02 1.32
CA GLN A 103 -23.66 -1.09 2.04
C GLN A 103 -22.74 -2.30 2.08
N HIS A 104 -22.17 -2.68 0.94
CA HIS A 104 -21.18 -3.75 0.86
C HIS A 104 -19.97 -3.49 1.78
N PHE A 105 -19.50 -2.25 1.88
CA PHE A 105 -18.43 -1.91 2.83
C PHE A 105 -18.84 -2.17 4.28
N VAL A 106 -19.99 -1.66 4.69
CA VAL A 106 -20.47 -1.76 6.07
C VAL A 106 -20.80 -3.22 6.45
N GLU A 107 -21.34 -4.00 5.52
CA GLU A 107 -21.81 -5.35 5.78
C GLU A 107 -20.73 -6.41 5.61
N HIS A 108 -19.73 -6.15 4.75
CA HIS A 108 -18.72 -7.14 4.36
C HIS A 108 -17.29 -6.60 4.45
N THR A 109 -16.89 -5.59 3.65
CA THR A 109 -15.48 -5.15 3.54
C THR A 109 -14.87 -4.71 4.88
N SER A 110 -15.65 -4.02 5.72
CA SER A 110 -15.20 -3.55 7.05
C SER A 110 -15.07 -4.65 8.10
N LYS A 111 -15.59 -5.84 7.83
CA LYS A 111 -15.53 -7.01 8.71
C LYS A 111 -14.35 -7.94 8.38
N ASP A 112 -13.36 -7.42 7.65
CA ASP A 112 -12.13 -8.14 7.31
C ASP A 112 -11.54 -8.82 8.55
N LEU A 113 -11.48 -10.15 8.52
CA LEU A 113 -11.00 -10.98 9.63
C LEU A 113 -9.50 -10.82 9.90
N THR A 114 -8.80 -10.09 9.03
CA THR A 114 -7.38 -9.88 9.21
C THR A 114 -7.10 -8.84 10.30
N VAL A 115 -8.01 -7.92 10.65
CA VAL A 115 -7.72 -6.83 11.63
C VAL A 115 -7.71 -7.26 13.10
N GLU A 116 -6.96 -6.54 13.94
CA GLU A 116 -6.95 -6.78 15.39
C GLU A 116 -8.28 -6.33 16.02
N GLU A 117 -8.67 -6.92 17.15
CA GLU A 117 -9.95 -6.64 17.83
C GLU A 117 -10.07 -5.14 18.18
N GLU A 118 -8.94 -4.52 18.53
CA GLU A 118 -8.83 -3.10 18.87
C GLU A 118 -9.16 -2.16 17.69
N GLU A 119 -9.21 -2.67 16.47
CA GLU A 119 -9.36 -1.89 15.24
C GLU A 119 -10.68 -2.15 14.54
N GLN A 120 -11.44 -3.15 15.00
CA GLN A 120 -12.79 -3.43 14.50
C GLN A 120 -13.68 -2.20 14.62
N TYR A 121 -13.59 -1.46 15.73
CA TYR A 121 -14.33 -0.20 15.88
C TYR A 121 -13.98 0.79 14.77
N THR A 122 -12.69 0.96 14.47
CA THR A 122 -12.20 1.91 13.46
C THR A 122 -12.78 1.57 12.08
N LEU A 123 -12.70 0.31 11.65
CA LEU A 123 -13.17 -0.09 10.31
C LEU A 123 -14.69 -0.20 10.21
N GLN A 124 -15.37 -0.72 11.22
CA GLN A 124 -16.81 -1.02 11.16
C GLN A 124 -17.69 0.17 11.53
N ILE A 125 -17.19 1.08 12.37
CA ILE A 125 -17.98 2.19 12.93
C ILE A 125 -17.34 3.54 12.60
N GLY A 126 -16.06 3.73 12.95
CA GLY A 126 -15.38 5.01 12.86
C GLY A 126 -15.29 5.54 11.42
N ILE A 127 -14.67 4.78 10.53
CA ILE A 127 -14.47 5.15 9.12
C ILE A 127 -15.79 5.32 8.38
N PRO A 128 -16.77 4.39 8.43
CA PRO A 128 -18.07 4.60 7.79
C PRO A 128 -18.79 5.84 8.29
N SER A 129 -18.79 6.08 9.60
CA SER A 129 -19.45 7.26 10.19
C SER A 129 -18.79 8.57 9.74
N LEU A 130 -17.46 8.58 9.66
CA LEU A 130 -16.70 9.72 9.17
C LEU A 130 -16.92 9.93 7.67
N ALA A 131 -16.98 8.85 6.88
CA ALA A 131 -17.22 8.88 5.44
C ALA A 131 -18.57 9.55 5.10
N CYS A 132 -19.63 9.27 5.87
CA CYS A 132 -20.93 9.93 5.69
C CYS A 132 -20.90 11.45 5.86
N ARG A 133 -19.81 12.02 6.42
CA ARG A 133 -19.64 13.47 6.63
C ARG A 133 -18.50 14.06 5.79
N ALA A 134 -17.66 13.21 5.20
CA ALA A 134 -16.46 13.62 4.48
C ALA A 134 -16.41 12.95 3.11
N LYS A 135 -16.77 13.73 2.09
CA LYS A 135 -16.82 13.29 0.70
C LYS A 135 -15.54 12.59 0.19
N PRO A 136 -14.31 13.09 0.41
CA PRO A 136 -13.11 12.38 -0.04
C PRO A 136 -12.96 11.00 0.61
N LEU A 137 -13.29 10.88 1.89
CA LEU A 137 -13.25 9.58 2.58
C LEU A 137 -14.33 8.64 2.06
N MET A 138 -15.55 9.12 1.80
CA MET A 138 -16.59 8.32 1.15
C MET A 138 -16.11 7.76 -0.19
N ARG A 139 -15.45 8.59 -1.02
CA ARG A 139 -14.87 8.11 -2.29
C ARG A 139 -13.84 7.00 -2.08
N SER A 140 -12.93 7.14 -1.13
CA SER A 140 -12.00 6.06 -0.77
C SER A 140 -12.70 4.77 -0.29
N VAL A 141 -13.77 4.90 0.51
CA VAL A 141 -14.57 3.75 0.98
C VAL A 141 -15.28 3.05 -0.18
N LEU A 142 -15.82 3.80 -1.14
CA LEU A 142 -16.45 3.23 -2.33
C LEU A 142 -15.42 2.53 -3.23
N ALA A 143 -14.22 3.12 -3.37
CA ALA A 143 -13.13 2.54 -4.15
C ALA A 143 -12.72 1.17 -3.61
N ILE A 144 -12.41 1.06 -2.31
CA ILE A 144 -12.04 -0.23 -1.71
C ILE A 144 -13.19 -1.23 -1.73
N SER A 145 -14.44 -0.79 -1.56
CA SER A 145 -15.59 -1.70 -1.63
C SER A 145 -15.80 -2.27 -3.03
N ALA A 146 -15.57 -1.49 -4.08
CA ALA A 146 -15.64 -1.98 -5.46
C ALA A 146 -14.57 -3.05 -5.73
N ILE A 147 -13.35 -2.87 -5.20
CA ILE A 147 -12.29 -3.89 -5.27
C ILE A 147 -12.66 -5.13 -4.47
N CYS A 148 -13.16 -4.98 -3.24
CA CYS A 148 -13.58 -6.10 -2.41
C CYS A 148 -14.69 -6.92 -3.11
N LYS A 149 -15.68 -6.24 -3.69
CA LYS A 149 -16.73 -6.89 -4.49
C LYS A 149 -16.18 -7.61 -5.72
N ALA A 150 -15.15 -7.07 -6.37
CA ALA A 150 -14.48 -7.74 -7.48
C ALA A 150 -13.75 -9.02 -7.00
N TRP A 151 -13.12 -8.97 -5.82
CA TRP A 151 -12.52 -10.15 -5.19
C TRP A 151 -13.57 -11.20 -4.82
N ASP A 152 -14.74 -10.79 -4.31
CA ASP A 152 -15.82 -11.73 -4.02
C ASP A 152 -16.32 -12.42 -5.29
N LEU A 153 -16.47 -11.67 -6.40
CA LEU A 153 -16.81 -12.26 -7.69
C LEU A 153 -15.76 -13.28 -8.14
N ILE A 154 -14.47 -12.95 -8.03
CA ILE A 154 -13.38 -13.86 -8.42
C ILE A 154 -13.44 -15.19 -7.66
N ASN A 155 -13.74 -15.17 -6.36
CA ASN A 155 -13.70 -16.37 -5.54
C ASN A 155 -15.04 -17.13 -5.46
N HIS A 156 -16.17 -16.47 -5.73
CA HIS A 156 -17.49 -17.08 -5.55
C HIS A 156 -18.29 -17.26 -6.86
N ALA A 157 -17.82 -16.72 -7.99
CA ALA A 157 -18.54 -16.84 -9.28
C ALA A 157 -18.24 -18.16 -10.03
N SER A 158 -18.36 -19.30 -9.35
CA SER A 158 -18.04 -20.63 -9.91
C SER A 158 -18.91 -21.03 -11.12
N SER A 159 -20.05 -20.38 -11.34
CA SER A 159 -20.99 -20.68 -12.43
C SER A 159 -20.93 -19.71 -13.60
N MET A 160 -20.11 -18.66 -13.53
CA MET A 160 -20.07 -17.60 -14.54
C MET A 160 -19.04 -17.90 -15.64
N PRO A 161 -19.37 -17.69 -16.93
CA PRO A 161 -18.36 -17.76 -18.00
C PRO A 161 -17.21 -16.78 -17.73
N LEU A 162 -15.97 -17.24 -17.90
CA LEU A 162 -14.77 -16.46 -17.57
C LEU A 162 -14.71 -15.10 -18.30
N SER A 163 -15.23 -15.01 -19.53
CA SER A 163 -15.34 -13.75 -20.28
C SER A 163 -16.27 -12.74 -19.61
N SER A 164 -17.42 -13.19 -19.09
CA SER A 164 -18.38 -12.35 -18.36
C SER A 164 -17.82 -11.92 -17.00
N LEU A 165 -17.15 -12.84 -16.31
CA LEU A 165 -16.49 -12.55 -15.04
C LEU A 165 -15.41 -11.47 -15.22
N ARG A 166 -14.54 -11.62 -16.23
CA ARG A 166 -13.52 -10.60 -16.55
C ARG A 166 -14.15 -9.24 -16.84
N LEU A 167 -15.24 -9.20 -17.61
CA LEU A 167 -15.93 -7.93 -17.92
C LEU A 167 -16.44 -7.23 -16.65
N GLN A 168 -17.09 -7.97 -15.74
CA GLN A 168 -17.60 -7.41 -14.49
C GLN A 168 -16.46 -6.95 -13.56
N VAL A 169 -15.38 -7.73 -13.47
CA VAL A 169 -14.19 -7.36 -12.71
C VAL A 169 -13.56 -6.08 -13.26
N LYS A 170 -13.44 -5.94 -14.59
CA LYS A 170 -12.95 -4.71 -15.23
C LYS A 170 -13.85 -3.50 -14.96
N GLN A 171 -15.16 -3.68 -14.99
CA GLN A 171 -16.12 -2.62 -14.68
C GLN A 171 -15.95 -2.14 -13.23
N LEU A 172 -15.83 -3.06 -12.27
CA LEU A 172 -15.59 -2.71 -10.87
C LEU A 172 -14.22 -2.05 -10.66
N LEU A 173 -13.16 -2.51 -11.34
CA LEU A 173 -11.85 -1.88 -11.31
C LEU A 173 -11.90 -0.44 -11.85
N SER A 174 -12.59 -0.21 -12.97
CA SER A 174 -12.78 1.12 -13.54
C SER A 174 -13.55 2.04 -12.59
N GLN A 175 -14.61 1.54 -11.97
CA GLN A 175 -15.37 2.28 -10.96
C GLN A 175 -14.53 2.60 -9.72
N ALA A 176 -13.75 1.63 -9.22
CA ALA A 176 -12.85 1.81 -8.09
C ALA A 176 -11.79 2.87 -8.38
N HIS A 177 -11.17 2.81 -9.57
CA HIS A 177 -10.18 3.79 -10.02
C HIS A 177 -10.77 5.19 -10.12
N LYS A 178 -11.98 5.33 -10.68
CA LYS A 178 -12.69 6.61 -10.74
C LYS A 178 -12.87 7.21 -9.34
N TYR A 179 -13.39 6.44 -8.38
CA TYR A 179 -13.57 6.93 -7.01
C TYR A 179 -12.25 7.25 -6.32
N HIS A 180 -11.20 6.45 -6.55
CA HIS A 180 -9.87 6.75 -6.05
C HIS A 180 -9.35 8.10 -6.58
N MET A 181 -9.45 8.35 -7.89
CA MET A 181 -9.02 9.62 -8.48
C MET A 181 -9.84 10.81 -7.96
N GLU A 182 -11.15 10.66 -7.78
CA GLU A 182 -11.98 11.67 -7.14
C GLU A 182 -11.55 11.95 -5.68
N SER A 183 -11.26 10.89 -4.92
CA SER A 183 -10.75 10.98 -3.54
C SER A 183 -9.43 11.76 -3.47
N VAL A 184 -8.47 11.44 -4.36
CA VAL A 184 -7.15 12.10 -4.40
C VAL A 184 -7.30 13.60 -4.68
N ARG A 185 -8.09 13.98 -5.69
CA ARG A 185 -8.32 15.40 -6.02
C ARG A 185 -8.93 16.17 -4.85
N GLU A 186 -9.91 15.58 -4.17
CA GLU A 186 -10.57 16.22 -3.03
C GLU A 186 -9.67 16.29 -1.77
N ILE A 187 -8.82 15.27 -1.54
CA ILE A 187 -7.93 15.26 -0.38
C ILE A 187 -6.78 16.26 -0.52
N GLN A 188 -6.29 16.49 -1.74
CA GLN A 188 -5.26 17.51 -2.03
C GLN A 188 -5.71 18.93 -1.63
N ILE A 189 -7.01 19.21 -1.71
CA ILE A 189 -7.59 20.48 -1.24
C ILE A 189 -7.79 20.44 0.28
N THR A 190 -8.29 19.30 0.79
CA THR A 190 -8.70 19.12 2.19
C THR A 190 -7.50 19.09 3.16
N ILE A 191 -6.33 18.63 2.74
CA ILE A 191 -5.13 18.46 3.60
C ILE A 191 -4.64 19.77 4.23
N ARG A 192 -5.00 20.92 3.63
CA ARG A 192 -4.66 22.25 4.15
C ARG A 192 -5.52 22.66 5.35
N ASN A 193 -6.66 22.01 5.55
CA ASN A 193 -7.59 22.31 6.64
C ASN A 193 -7.28 21.46 7.88
N ASP A 194 -6.92 22.12 8.99
CA ASP A 194 -6.55 21.45 10.23
C ASP A 194 -7.72 20.75 10.94
N LYS A 195 -8.96 21.10 10.58
CA LYS A 195 -10.18 20.43 11.07
C LYS A 195 -10.45 19.09 10.38
N CYS A 196 -9.69 18.75 9.33
CA CYS A 196 -9.94 17.58 8.50
C CYS A 196 -8.85 16.50 8.62
N TYR A 197 -7.97 16.57 9.62
CA TYR A 197 -6.87 15.59 9.78
C TYR A 197 -7.35 14.16 10.02
N ASP A 198 -8.47 13.95 10.72
CA ASP A 198 -9.10 12.63 10.83
C ASP A 198 -9.46 12.07 9.45
N THR A 199 -10.03 12.91 8.58
CA THR A 199 -10.38 12.55 7.21
C THR A 199 -9.14 12.22 6.39
N VAL A 200 -8.07 13.03 6.50
CA VAL A 200 -6.81 12.81 5.77
C VAL A 200 -6.17 11.49 6.15
N LEU A 201 -6.05 11.20 7.44
CA LEU A 201 -5.43 9.96 7.90
C LEU A 201 -6.29 8.73 7.59
N ALA A 202 -7.60 8.81 7.78
CA ALA A 202 -8.52 7.73 7.39
C ALA A 202 -8.46 7.46 5.88
N ASN A 203 -8.40 8.52 5.07
CA ASN A 203 -8.32 8.43 3.61
C ASN A 203 -7.02 7.75 3.17
N ALA A 204 -5.87 8.19 3.72
CA ALA A 204 -4.57 7.58 3.43
C ALA A 204 -4.53 6.09 3.80
N ALA A 205 -5.15 5.70 4.93
CA ALA A 205 -5.26 4.30 5.31
C ALA A 205 -6.11 3.47 4.32
N MET A 206 -7.22 4.03 3.83
CA MET A 206 -8.06 3.36 2.82
C MET A 206 -7.34 3.26 1.47
N MET A 207 -6.58 4.30 1.09
CA MET A 207 -5.78 4.31 -0.15
C MET A 207 -4.73 3.19 -0.18
N GLY A 208 -4.08 2.91 0.96
CA GLY A 208 -3.15 1.79 1.07
C GLY A 208 -3.81 0.45 0.72
N MET A 209 -4.93 0.13 1.36
CA MET A 209 -5.66 -1.12 1.08
C MET A 209 -6.23 -1.18 -0.34
N TYR A 210 -6.76 -0.06 -0.85
CA TYR A 210 -7.18 0.04 -2.25
C TYR A 210 -6.02 -0.25 -3.22
N GLY A 211 -4.83 0.29 -2.94
CA GLY A 211 -3.66 0.18 -3.81
C GLY A 211 -3.26 -1.26 -4.08
N SER A 212 -3.04 -2.06 -3.04
CA SER A 212 -2.73 -3.48 -3.24
C SER A 212 -3.93 -4.28 -3.68
N GLY A 213 -5.14 -3.99 -3.19
CA GLY A 213 -6.33 -4.73 -3.60
C GLY A 213 -6.59 -4.61 -5.10
N SER A 214 -6.50 -3.39 -5.64
CA SER A 214 -6.57 -3.12 -7.07
C SER A 214 -5.46 -3.86 -7.83
N TYR A 215 -4.23 -3.84 -7.30
CA TYR A 215 -3.10 -4.56 -7.88
C TYR A 215 -3.34 -6.07 -7.94
N CYS A 216 -3.84 -6.70 -6.85
CA CYS A 216 -4.24 -8.11 -6.80
C CYS A 216 -5.29 -8.45 -7.88
N THR A 217 -6.32 -7.61 -8.02
CA THR A 217 -7.38 -7.84 -9.02
C THR A 217 -6.83 -7.76 -10.45
N ARG A 218 -5.89 -6.85 -10.72
CA ARG A 218 -5.23 -6.76 -12.03
C ARG A 218 -4.31 -7.95 -12.31
N ILE A 219 -3.55 -8.41 -11.31
CA ILE A 219 -2.77 -9.65 -11.42
C ILE A 219 -3.67 -10.82 -11.81
N TRP A 220 -4.86 -10.92 -11.20
CA TRP A 220 -5.83 -11.95 -11.58
C TRP A 220 -6.26 -11.82 -13.04
N LEU A 221 -6.58 -10.60 -13.52
CA LEU A 221 -6.90 -10.37 -14.93
C LEU A 221 -5.77 -10.85 -15.85
N ILE A 222 -4.54 -10.39 -15.61
CA ILE A 222 -3.35 -10.76 -16.39
C ILE A 222 -3.16 -12.29 -16.44
N LYS A 223 -3.26 -12.96 -15.28
CA LYS A 223 -3.11 -14.42 -15.17
C LYS A 223 -4.20 -15.19 -15.91
N THR A 224 -5.41 -14.64 -16.00
CA THR A 224 -6.50 -15.33 -16.70
C THR A 224 -6.39 -15.15 -18.21
N TYR A 225 -5.82 -14.07 -18.71
CA TYR A 225 -5.67 -13.85 -20.14
C TYR A 225 -4.65 -14.79 -20.79
N SER A 226 -4.86 -15.09 -22.09
CA SER A 226 -3.87 -15.85 -22.86
C SER A 226 -2.58 -15.04 -22.99
N HIS A 227 -1.43 -15.72 -23.00
CA HIS A 227 -0.12 -15.08 -23.07
C HIS A 227 0.06 -14.18 -24.30
N GLU A 228 -0.61 -14.51 -25.41
CA GLU A 228 -0.51 -13.77 -26.68
C GLU A 228 -1.64 -12.76 -26.88
N SER A 229 -2.59 -12.66 -25.94
CA SER A 229 -3.75 -11.79 -26.09
C SER A 229 -3.38 -10.31 -25.96
N ILE A 230 -4.06 -9.47 -26.75
CA ILE A 230 -3.91 -8.01 -26.70
C ILE A 230 -4.35 -7.50 -25.33
N GLU A 231 -5.42 -8.06 -24.79
CA GLU A 231 -5.98 -7.69 -23.50
C GLU A 231 -5.01 -7.93 -22.35
N ARG A 232 -4.16 -8.96 -22.43
CA ARG A 232 -3.10 -9.16 -21.44
C ARG A 232 -2.09 -8.03 -21.47
N LYS A 233 -1.63 -7.65 -22.66
CA LYS A 233 -0.64 -6.58 -22.85
C LYS A 233 -1.20 -5.24 -22.38
N GLU A 234 -2.46 -4.95 -22.70
CA GLU A 234 -3.15 -3.76 -22.21
C GLU A 234 -3.21 -3.72 -20.68
N GLU A 235 -3.54 -4.84 -20.02
CA GLU A 235 -3.57 -4.89 -18.55
C GLU A 235 -2.17 -4.80 -17.92
N GLU A 236 -1.15 -5.38 -18.56
CA GLU A 236 0.25 -5.24 -18.13
C GLU A 236 0.71 -3.77 -18.27
N GLU A 237 0.47 -3.13 -19.41
CA GLU A 237 0.78 -1.70 -19.62
C GLU A 237 0.03 -0.80 -18.63
N ASP A 238 -1.25 -1.05 -18.38
CA ASP A 238 -2.04 -0.28 -17.42
C ASP A 238 -1.56 -0.50 -15.98
N LEU A 239 -1.07 -1.69 -15.64
CA LEU A 239 -0.46 -1.98 -14.35
C LEU A 239 0.82 -1.15 -14.14
N ASP A 240 1.60 -0.98 -15.21
CA ASP A 240 2.86 -0.24 -15.19
C ASP A 240 2.68 1.28 -15.15
N ARG A 241 1.62 1.79 -15.77
CA ARG A 241 1.25 3.21 -15.71
C ARG A 241 0.72 3.64 -14.34
N GLN A 242 0.33 2.70 -13.48
CA GLN A 242 -0.23 3.03 -12.17
C GLN A 242 0.87 3.23 -11.13
N PRO A 243 0.64 4.14 -10.15
CA PRO A 243 1.51 4.22 -8.99
C PRO A 243 1.66 2.83 -8.38
N ARG A 244 2.91 2.38 -8.22
CA ARG A 244 3.21 1.08 -7.61
C ARG A 244 2.44 0.94 -6.31
N TRP A 245 1.86 -0.24 -6.08
CA TRP A 245 0.97 -0.48 -4.94
C TRP A 245 1.61 -0.08 -3.60
N PHE A 246 2.93 -0.27 -3.45
CA PHE A 246 3.66 0.11 -2.25
C PHE A 246 3.76 1.63 -2.02
N SER A 247 3.72 2.46 -3.07
CA SER A 247 3.66 3.92 -2.93
C SER A 247 2.36 4.36 -2.26
N LEU A 248 1.23 3.74 -2.61
CA LEU A 248 -0.05 3.96 -1.93
C LEU A 248 -0.05 3.44 -0.50
N PHE A 249 0.67 2.35 -0.20
CA PHE A 249 0.87 1.90 1.18
C PHE A 249 1.62 2.92 2.03
N ARG A 250 2.61 3.60 1.46
CA ARG A 250 3.39 4.61 2.20
C ARG A 250 2.61 5.90 2.46
N ALA A 251 1.51 6.15 1.75
CA ALA A 251 0.72 7.37 1.91
C ALA A 251 0.32 7.63 3.38
N VAL A 252 -0.05 6.58 4.13
CA VAL A 252 -0.42 6.73 5.54
C VAL A 252 0.76 7.05 6.44
N ASP A 253 1.93 6.47 6.16
CA ASP A 253 3.16 6.77 6.91
C ASP A 253 3.62 8.21 6.67
N ILE A 254 3.60 8.66 5.40
CA ILE A 254 3.92 10.03 5.01
C ILE A 254 2.94 11.02 5.65
N ALA A 255 1.63 10.74 5.59
CA ALA A 255 0.61 11.59 6.19
C ALA A 255 0.76 11.67 7.73
N TYR A 256 1.00 10.53 8.38
CA TYR A 256 1.23 10.46 9.82
C TYR A 256 2.50 11.23 10.22
N GLY A 257 3.61 10.98 9.53
CA GLY A 257 4.89 11.65 9.75
C GLY A 257 4.80 13.16 9.51
N GLY A 258 4.10 13.60 8.46
CA GLY A 258 3.90 15.03 8.17
C GLY A 258 3.11 15.77 9.25
N LEU A 259 2.14 15.10 9.88
CA LEU A 259 1.37 15.66 11.01
C LEU A 259 2.15 15.61 12.33
N LEU A 260 2.99 14.60 12.52
CA LEU A 260 3.88 14.47 13.67
C LEU A 260 4.94 15.58 13.71
N HIS A 261 5.61 15.84 12.58
CA HIS A 261 6.74 16.79 12.50
C HIS A 261 6.33 18.21 12.09
N GLY A 262 5.03 18.55 12.24
CA GLY A 262 4.38 19.81 11.85
C GLY A 262 5.30 20.89 11.28
N ARG A 263 5.45 20.93 9.95
CA ARG A 263 6.14 21.98 9.19
C ARG A 263 7.52 22.36 9.79
N SER A 264 8.36 21.37 10.13
CA SER A 264 9.80 21.59 10.03
C SER A 264 10.12 21.71 8.53
N THR A 265 10.61 22.88 8.12
CA THR A 265 10.94 23.26 6.75
C THR A 265 11.67 22.14 5.99
N CYS A 266 11.10 21.67 4.87
CA CYS A 266 11.95 21.33 3.73
C CYS A 266 12.52 22.68 3.24
N PRO A 267 13.85 22.89 3.21
CA PRO A 267 14.41 24.02 2.50
C PRO A 267 14.08 23.87 1.00
N PRO A 268 13.93 24.99 0.26
CA PRO A 268 13.87 24.94 -1.19
C PRO A 268 15.15 24.31 -1.75
N ALA A 269 15.00 23.65 -2.91
CA ALA A 269 15.95 22.75 -3.55
C ALA A 269 17.24 23.40 -4.11
N GLU A 270 17.93 24.23 -3.31
CA GLU A 270 19.25 24.77 -3.65
C GLU A 270 20.19 24.72 -2.43
N GLY A 271 20.78 23.55 -2.19
CA GLY A 271 21.76 23.31 -1.12
C GLY A 271 21.89 21.83 -0.77
N PRO A 272 23.03 21.37 -0.22
CA PRO A 272 23.28 19.94 0.01
C PRO A 272 22.18 19.39 0.93
N PHE A 273 21.42 18.43 0.37
CA PHE A 273 20.21 17.84 0.91
C PHE A 273 20.31 17.56 2.42
N PRO A 274 19.31 17.92 3.24
CA PRO A 274 19.23 17.40 4.59
C PRO A 274 19.04 15.89 4.47
N THR A 275 20.09 15.16 4.85
CA THR A 275 20.08 13.71 4.97
C THR A 275 18.87 13.34 5.81
N TRP A 276 17.87 12.68 5.21
CA TRP A 276 16.84 12.01 5.99
C TRP A 276 17.51 10.81 6.65
N THR A 277 18.25 11.06 7.74
CA THR A 277 18.61 10.02 8.67
C THR A 277 17.28 9.50 9.22
N PRO A 278 16.95 8.21 9.08
CA PRO A 278 15.86 7.62 9.84
C PRO A 278 16.30 7.77 11.29
N SER A 279 15.86 8.86 11.91
CA SER A 279 16.18 9.13 13.29
C SER A 279 15.61 7.94 14.03
N SER A 280 16.49 7.21 14.72
CA SER A 280 16.15 6.27 15.77
C SER A 280 15.47 7.04 16.91
N PHE A 281 14.32 7.64 16.64
CA PHE A 281 13.42 8.08 17.70
C PHE A 281 12.76 6.82 18.22
N GLN A 282 13.39 6.27 19.24
CA GLN A 282 12.74 5.41 20.20
C GLN A 282 11.73 6.29 20.94
N LEU A 283 10.60 6.61 20.30
CA LEU A 283 9.45 7.14 21.02
C LEU A 283 9.03 6.02 21.97
N GLN A 284 9.37 6.20 23.26
CA GLN A 284 8.87 5.38 24.33
C GLN A 284 7.36 5.66 24.45
N TYR A 285 6.57 4.97 23.65
CA TYR A 285 5.14 4.89 23.86
C TYR A 285 4.88 3.78 24.86
N GLU A 286 4.42 4.14 26.05
CA GLU A 286 3.98 3.17 27.06
C GLU A 286 2.56 2.72 26.70
N PHE A 287 2.47 1.70 25.83
CA PHE A 287 1.19 1.16 25.39
C PHE A 287 0.89 -0.12 26.18
N LYS A 288 -0.02 -0.02 27.16
CA LYS A 288 -0.45 -1.17 27.96
C LYS A 288 -1.49 -1.98 27.17
N VAL A 289 -1.02 -2.86 26.28
CA VAL A 289 -1.88 -3.83 25.57
C VAL A 289 -2.02 -5.06 26.44
N LEU A 290 -3.18 -5.23 27.08
CA LEU A 290 -3.49 -6.48 27.77
C LEU A 290 -3.95 -7.52 26.73
N PRO A 291 -3.36 -8.73 26.69
CA PRO A 291 -3.81 -9.75 25.75
C PRO A 291 -5.23 -10.24 26.13
N THR A 292 -6.19 -10.09 25.24
CA THR A 292 -7.47 -10.83 25.35
C THR A 292 -7.25 -12.23 24.77
N PRO A 293 -7.42 -13.32 25.54
CA PRO A 293 -7.35 -14.66 24.97
C PRO A 293 -8.68 -15.00 24.29
N ARG A 294 -8.64 -15.34 23.00
CA ARG A 294 -9.70 -16.12 22.34
C ARG A 294 -9.14 -17.35 21.65
N LEU A 295 -9.93 -18.43 21.70
CA LEU A 295 -9.78 -19.63 20.87
C LEU A 295 -9.99 -19.23 19.40
N GLY A 296 -8.92 -19.26 18.60
CA GLY A 296 -8.93 -18.91 17.17
C GLY A 296 -8.50 -17.46 16.93
N GLY A 297 -7.19 -17.19 17.04
CA GLY A 297 -6.61 -15.90 16.66
C GLY A 297 -6.53 -15.71 15.14
N PRO A 298 -6.21 -14.50 14.66
CA PRO A 298 -5.88 -14.29 13.24
C PRO A 298 -4.77 -15.26 12.81
N PRO A 299 -4.75 -15.70 11.53
CA PRO A 299 -3.79 -16.70 11.06
C PRO A 299 -2.37 -16.32 11.46
N SER A 300 -1.71 -17.23 12.16
CA SER A 300 -0.32 -17.06 12.54
C SER A 300 0.55 -17.21 11.29
N ILE A 301 1.70 -16.54 11.28
CA ILE A 301 2.72 -16.78 10.24
C ILE A 301 3.16 -18.26 10.22
N HIS A 302 2.97 -18.97 11.32
CA HIS A 302 3.27 -20.39 11.49
C HIS A 302 2.20 -21.32 10.90
N ASP A 303 1.00 -20.82 10.61
CA ASP A 303 -0.08 -21.62 10.03
C ASP A 303 0.05 -21.73 8.49
N HIS A 304 0.93 -20.92 7.89
CA HIS A 304 1.14 -20.89 6.46
C HIS A 304 1.99 -22.08 5.98
N VAL A 305 1.62 -22.70 4.86
CA VAL A 305 2.28 -23.90 4.30
C VAL A 305 3.78 -23.70 3.99
N LEU A 306 4.19 -22.51 3.58
CA LEU A 306 5.61 -22.15 3.36
C LEU A 306 6.40 -21.91 4.65
N SER A 307 5.74 -21.74 5.80
CA SER A 307 6.38 -21.32 7.05
C SER A 307 7.50 -22.26 7.51
N PRO A 308 7.35 -23.61 7.49
CA PRO A 308 8.45 -24.51 7.88
C PRO A 308 9.66 -24.42 6.95
N ILE A 309 9.44 -24.25 5.64
CA ILE A 309 10.50 -24.14 4.64
C ILE A 309 11.27 -22.83 4.82
N LEU A 310 10.56 -21.72 5.04
CA LEU A 310 11.17 -20.43 5.30
C LEU A 310 11.92 -20.43 6.64
N ALA A 311 11.35 -20.99 7.71
CA ALA A 311 12.03 -21.11 8.99
C ALA A 311 13.37 -21.85 8.87
N ALA A 312 13.43 -22.90 8.04
CA ALA A 312 14.65 -23.68 7.82
C ALA A 312 15.70 -23.00 6.92
N THR A 313 15.27 -22.15 5.97
CA THR A 313 16.15 -21.63 4.91
C THR A 313 16.48 -20.14 5.03
N LEU A 314 15.62 -19.35 5.68
CA LEU A 314 15.74 -17.89 5.77
C LEU A 314 17.04 -17.44 6.44
N GLY A 315 17.48 -18.10 7.52
CA GLY A 315 18.72 -17.73 8.20
C GLY A 315 19.95 -17.85 7.31
N SER A 316 20.06 -18.96 6.56
CA SER A 316 21.16 -19.17 5.59
C SER A 316 21.08 -18.18 4.43
N ALA A 317 19.87 -17.92 3.91
CA ALA A 317 19.65 -16.94 2.85
C ALA A 317 20.04 -15.51 3.29
N MET A 318 19.63 -15.09 4.49
CA MET A 318 19.99 -13.79 5.05
C MET A 318 21.51 -13.66 5.24
N ASN A 319 22.20 -14.69 5.72
CA ASN A 319 23.66 -14.66 5.86
C ASN A 319 24.35 -14.46 4.50
N LYS A 320 23.94 -15.22 3.47
CA LYS A 320 24.45 -15.05 2.11
C LYS A 320 24.20 -13.64 1.56
N LEU A 321 23.03 -13.06 1.84
CA LEU A 321 22.71 -11.69 1.44
C LEU A 321 23.62 -10.65 2.13
N HIS A 322 23.90 -10.81 3.43
CA HIS A 322 24.86 -9.94 4.13
C HIS A 322 26.27 -10.09 3.56
N ASP A 323 26.72 -11.31 3.29
CA ASP A 323 28.04 -11.54 2.69
C ASP A 323 28.17 -10.86 1.32
N LYS A 324 27.12 -10.93 0.48
CA LYS A 324 27.07 -10.21 -0.80
C LYS A 324 27.12 -8.69 -0.59
N ALA A 325 26.31 -8.14 0.32
CA ALA A 325 26.31 -6.71 0.61
C ALA A 325 27.67 -6.21 1.11
N ASN A 326 28.33 -6.98 1.98
CA ASN A 326 29.66 -6.67 2.49
C ASN A 326 30.72 -6.73 1.38
N ALA A 327 30.62 -7.68 0.44
CA ALA A 327 31.52 -7.76 -0.71
C ALA A 327 31.38 -6.55 -1.64
N VAL A 328 30.16 -6.05 -1.86
CA VAL A 328 29.91 -4.81 -2.59
C VAL A 328 30.54 -3.62 -1.85
N ALA A 329 30.30 -3.48 -0.55
CA ALA A 329 30.87 -2.40 0.25
C ALA A 329 32.40 -2.42 0.34
N ALA A 330 33.04 -3.58 0.23
CA ALA A 330 34.49 -3.71 0.19
C ALA A 330 35.10 -3.24 -1.15
N THR A 331 34.31 -3.25 -2.22
CA THR A 331 34.79 -3.00 -3.60
C THR A 331 34.42 -1.59 -4.08
N TYR A 332 33.29 -1.04 -3.62
CA TYR A 332 32.72 0.21 -4.11
C TYR A 332 32.61 1.26 -2.98
N PRO A 333 32.75 2.56 -3.31
CA PRO A 333 32.61 3.62 -2.32
C PRO A 333 31.18 3.67 -1.76
N MET A 334 31.05 4.10 -0.51
CA MET A 334 29.76 4.34 0.11
C MET A 334 29.10 5.59 -0.48
N ASP A 335 28.13 5.37 -1.37
CA ASP A 335 27.23 6.39 -1.89
C ASP A 335 25.84 6.32 -1.21
N GLN A 336 24.93 7.20 -1.64
CA GLN A 336 23.57 7.28 -1.09
C GLN A 336 22.76 6.01 -1.37
N THR A 337 22.95 5.38 -2.52
CA THR A 337 22.25 4.16 -2.91
C THR A 337 22.68 2.98 -2.06
N LEU A 338 23.99 2.78 -1.88
CA LEU A 338 24.55 1.74 -1.05
C LEU A 338 24.16 1.93 0.43
N HIS A 339 24.17 3.16 0.93
CA HIS A 339 23.65 3.47 2.26
C HIS A 339 22.16 3.10 2.41
N GLY A 340 21.35 3.38 1.38
CA GLY A 340 19.97 2.96 1.28
C GLY A 340 19.83 1.43 1.36
N CYS A 341 20.67 0.69 0.63
CA CYS A 341 20.72 -0.76 0.64
C CYS A 341 21.03 -1.33 2.04
N PHE A 342 22.03 -0.80 2.76
CA PHE A 342 22.34 -1.26 4.13
C PHE A 342 21.22 -0.95 5.12
N THR A 343 20.54 0.19 4.96
CA THR A 343 19.36 0.54 5.75
C THR A 343 18.23 -0.46 5.50
N ALA A 344 17.95 -0.75 4.23
CA ALA A 344 16.94 -1.74 3.84
C ALA A 344 17.30 -3.15 4.35
N LEU A 345 18.55 -3.59 4.18
CA LEU A 345 19.01 -4.89 4.67
C LEU A 345 18.84 -5.02 6.19
N THR A 346 19.20 -3.98 6.95
CA THR A 346 19.03 -3.95 8.41
C THR A 346 17.54 -4.08 8.80
N LEU A 347 16.65 -3.39 8.08
CA LEU A 347 15.21 -3.48 8.32
C LEU A 347 14.67 -4.87 7.97
N LEU A 348 15.10 -5.44 6.84
CA LEU A 348 14.72 -6.79 6.43
C LEU A 348 15.16 -7.83 7.47
N SER A 349 16.38 -7.73 8.00
CA SER A 349 16.87 -8.60 9.07
C SER A 349 16.00 -8.53 10.33
N LYS A 350 15.56 -7.33 10.72
CA LYS A 350 14.63 -7.15 11.85
C LYS A 350 13.26 -7.79 11.59
N VAL A 351 12.73 -7.64 10.38
CA VAL A 351 11.47 -8.27 9.96
C VAL A 351 11.61 -9.79 9.98
N ALA A 352 12.69 -10.34 9.41
CA ALA A 352 12.99 -11.76 9.37
C ALA A 352 13.12 -12.37 10.78
N ALA A 353 13.89 -11.72 11.66
CA ALA A 353 14.07 -12.17 13.04
C ALA A 353 12.77 -12.16 13.85
N LYS A 354 11.89 -11.18 13.60
CA LYS A 354 10.57 -11.11 14.25
C LYS A 354 9.59 -12.14 13.69
N ALA A 355 9.68 -12.44 12.38
CA ALA A 355 8.84 -13.42 11.71
C ALA A 355 9.17 -14.86 12.12
N PHE A 356 10.46 -15.13 12.34
CA PHE A 356 10.98 -16.45 12.71
C PHE A 356 11.97 -16.32 13.88
N PRO A 357 11.48 -16.11 15.11
CA PRO A 357 12.35 -15.99 16.27
C PRO A 357 13.14 -17.28 16.49
N SER A 358 14.44 -17.15 16.68
CA SER A 358 15.29 -18.30 17.05
C SER A 358 14.93 -18.78 18.45
N GLN A 359 15.01 -20.10 18.72
CA GLN A 359 14.62 -20.70 20.01
C GLN A 359 15.31 -20.02 21.22
N GLN A 360 16.54 -19.52 21.08
CA GLN A 360 17.24 -18.79 22.13
C GLN A 360 16.60 -17.43 22.51
N SER A 361 15.86 -16.81 21.60
CA SER A 361 15.15 -15.52 21.82
C SER A 361 13.70 -15.69 22.29
N ALA A 362 13.16 -16.91 22.25
CA ALA A 362 11.82 -17.20 22.73
C ALA A 362 11.78 -17.25 24.27
N ASP A 363 12.84 -17.76 24.90
CA ASP A 363 12.91 -17.91 26.36
C ASP A 363 13.04 -16.55 27.10
N GLU A 364 13.65 -15.53 26.50
CA GLU A 364 13.73 -14.18 27.09
C GLU A 364 12.41 -13.38 26.94
N ASN A 365 11.64 -13.65 25.88
CA ASN A 365 10.38 -12.93 25.61
C ASN A 365 9.18 -13.49 26.39
N VAL A 366 9.24 -14.74 26.87
CA VAL A 366 8.19 -15.33 27.73
C VAL A 366 8.28 -14.85 29.17
N ALA A 367 9.48 -14.47 29.65
CA ALA A 367 9.70 -14.03 31.04
C ALA A 367 9.19 -12.61 31.36
N SER A 368 8.75 -11.84 30.36
CA SER A 368 8.40 -10.41 30.52
C SER A 368 6.90 -10.10 30.54
N MET A 369 6.01 -11.10 30.54
CA MET A 369 4.55 -10.87 30.54
C MET A 369 3.94 -11.20 31.91
N PRO A 370 3.47 -10.22 32.69
CA PRO A 370 2.77 -10.49 33.94
C PRO A 370 1.36 -11.02 33.67
N SER A 371 1.12 -12.27 34.05
CA SER A 371 -0.18 -12.93 34.04
C SER A 371 -1.08 -12.32 35.11
N THR A 372 -2.15 -11.61 34.73
CA THR A 372 -3.29 -11.39 35.65
C THR A 372 -4.60 -11.37 34.86
N PRO A 373 -5.58 -12.23 35.21
CA PRO A 373 -6.79 -12.38 34.43
C PRO A 373 -7.88 -11.39 34.85
N GLY A 374 -8.53 -10.81 33.83
CA GLY A 374 -9.86 -10.21 33.93
C GLY A 374 -9.91 -8.72 34.26
N THR A 375 -10.00 -7.85 33.25
CA THR A 375 -10.73 -6.57 33.34
C THR A 375 -11.09 -6.09 31.93
N THR A 376 -12.36 -5.69 31.80
CA THR A 376 -13.03 -5.06 30.65
C THR A 376 -12.29 -3.87 30.05
N LEU A 377 -12.42 -3.71 28.72
CA LEU A 377 -11.87 -2.60 27.91
C LEU A 377 -12.26 -1.23 28.48
N SER A 378 -11.28 -0.49 28.98
CA SER A 378 -11.36 0.95 29.24
C SER A 378 -10.47 1.67 28.24
N PHE A 379 -11.05 2.63 27.50
CA PHE A 379 -10.31 3.54 26.64
C PHE A 379 -9.60 4.59 27.50
N GLU A 380 -8.46 4.25 28.10
CA GLU A 380 -7.56 5.30 28.57
C GLU A 380 -6.83 5.91 27.37
N PRO A 381 -6.85 7.24 27.22
CA PRO A 381 -5.99 7.92 26.26
C PRO A 381 -4.55 7.77 26.77
N VAL A 382 -3.74 6.98 26.07
CA VAL A 382 -2.29 7.09 26.22
C VAL A 382 -1.93 8.45 25.64
N ASP A 383 -1.61 9.39 26.53
CA ASP A 383 -1.14 10.72 26.19
C ASP A 383 0.13 10.59 25.34
N ILE A 384 -0.04 10.79 24.04
CA ILE A 384 1.04 11.43 23.28
C ILE A 384 1.19 12.78 23.94
N ASP A 385 2.38 13.06 24.49
CA ASP A 385 2.68 14.34 25.13
C ASP A 385 2.01 15.48 24.33
N PRO A 386 1.08 16.26 24.95
CA PRO A 386 0.22 17.22 24.24
C PRO A 386 1.00 18.28 23.43
N GLY A 387 2.33 18.34 23.56
CA GLY A 387 3.22 19.17 22.75
C GLY A 387 3.69 18.58 21.40
N VAL A 388 3.41 17.33 21.05
CA VAL A 388 4.00 16.71 19.84
C VAL A 388 3.14 16.95 18.59
N GLY A 389 3.28 18.15 18.03
CA GLY A 389 2.85 18.46 16.66
C GLY A 389 1.34 18.54 16.44
N LYS A 390 0.91 18.41 15.18
CA LYS A 390 -0.50 18.54 14.77
C LYS A 390 -1.32 17.28 15.08
N LEU A 391 -0.69 16.20 15.55
CA LEU A 391 -1.36 14.95 15.91
C LEU A 391 -2.33 15.11 17.09
N SER A 392 -2.11 16.07 17.99
CA SER A 392 -3.02 16.35 19.12
C SER A 392 -4.44 16.71 18.67
N LYS A 393 -4.60 17.24 17.44
CA LYS A 393 -5.89 17.59 16.82
C LYS A 393 -6.66 16.39 16.25
N ILE A 394 -6.06 15.20 16.26
CA ILE A 394 -6.60 13.98 15.64
C ILE A 394 -7.29 13.12 16.70
N SER A 395 -8.44 12.56 16.36
CA SER A 395 -9.17 11.64 17.22
C SER A 395 -8.30 10.44 17.65
N PRO A 396 -8.34 10.02 18.93
CA PRO A 396 -7.47 8.96 19.45
C PRO A 396 -7.56 7.64 18.68
N TRP A 397 -8.76 7.26 18.22
CA TRP A 397 -9.00 6.01 17.50
C TRP A 397 -8.31 5.98 16.12
N ILE A 398 -8.36 7.09 15.36
CA ILE A 398 -7.62 7.22 14.08
C ILE A 398 -6.13 7.22 14.33
N ARG A 399 -5.67 7.94 15.36
CA ARG A 399 -4.26 8.03 15.68
C ARG A 399 -3.67 6.67 16.02
N ARG A 400 -4.35 5.90 16.88
CA ARG A 400 -3.98 4.52 17.23
C ARG A 400 -4.00 3.61 16.00
N TYR A 401 -5.07 3.67 15.20
CA TYR A 401 -5.19 2.84 14.00
C TYR A 401 -4.08 3.11 12.99
N THR A 402 -3.80 4.39 12.69
CA THR A 402 -2.75 4.78 11.75
C THR A 402 -1.35 4.45 12.26
N ALA A 403 -1.07 4.66 13.54
CA ALA A 403 0.20 4.24 14.16
C ALA A 403 0.38 2.70 14.15
N SER A 404 -0.72 1.96 14.24
CA SER A 404 -0.73 0.50 14.18
C SER A 404 -0.45 -0.03 12.76
N ILE A 405 -1.16 0.47 11.74
CA ILE A 405 -0.96 0.00 10.34
C ILE A 405 0.39 0.43 9.76
N THR A 406 0.95 1.57 10.20
CA THR A 406 2.31 2.02 9.84
C THR A 406 3.41 1.29 10.62
N SER A 407 3.04 0.38 11.54
CA SER A 407 3.98 -0.34 12.41
C SER A 407 4.88 0.58 13.24
N ILE A 408 4.38 1.77 13.58
CA ILE A 408 4.93 2.62 14.64
C ILE A 408 4.68 1.94 15.99
N ILE A 409 3.48 1.39 16.17
CA ILE A 409 3.15 0.52 17.30
C ILE A 409 3.40 -0.94 16.88
N PRO A 410 4.05 -1.76 17.72
CA PRO A 410 4.24 -3.18 17.43
C PRO A 410 2.89 -3.90 17.30
N SER A 411 2.66 -4.57 16.17
CA SER A 411 1.54 -5.50 15.98
C SER A 411 2.02 -6.96 15.95
N ARG A 412 1.10 -7.86 16.30
CA ARG A 412 1.27 -9.32 16.22
C ARG A 412 0.90 -9.89 14.85
N LEU A 413 0.27 -9.09 13.99
CA LEU A 413 -0.18 -9.54 12.69
C LEU A 413 1.00 -9.72 11.72
N PRO A 414 1.15 -10.91 11.10
CA PRO A 414 2.24 -11.19 10.15
C PRO A 414 2.32 -10.16 9.02
N ARG A 415 1.17 -9.75 8.45
CA ARG A 415 1.14 -8.74 7.37
C ARG A 415 1.71 -7.40 7.78
N ARG A 416 1.44 -6.91 8.99
CA ARG A 416 1.98 -5.63 9.47
C ARG A 416 3.48 -5.71 9.64
N MET A 417 3.94 -6.81 10.20
CA MET A 417 5.36 -7.08 10.35
C MET A 417 6.08 -7.09 9.00
N ILE A 418 5.57 -7.84 8.03
CA ILE A 418 6.20 -7.98 6.71
C ILE A 418 6.13 -6.66 5.91
N VAL A 419 4.98 -5.98 5.92
CA VAL A 419 4.79 -4.71 5.21
C VAL A 419 5.50 -3.53 5.90
N SER A 420 5.85 -3.65 7.19
CA SER A 420 6.63 -2.61 7.90
C SER A 420 7.96 -2.27 7.22
N PHE A 421 8.52 -3.20 6.43
CA PHE A 421 9.68 -2.95 5.57
C PHE A 421 9.41 -1.77 4.62
N ILE A 422 8.31 -1.81 3.87
CA ILE A 422 7.94 -0.77 2.89
C ILE A 422 7.68 0.58 3.55
N HIS A 423 7.12 0.60 4.76
CA HIS A 423 6.89 1.85 5.48
C HIS A 423 8.22 2.50 5.92
N LYS A 424 9.23 1.70 6.29
CA LYS A 424 10.44 2.19 6.99
C LYS A 424 11.67 2.37 6.11
N ILE A 425 11.69 1.83 4.90
CA ILE A 425 12.82 1.99 3.98
C ILE A 425 12.90 3.42 3.40
N PRO A 426 14.11 3.92 3.07
CA PRO A 426 14.27 5.22 2.43
C PRO A 426 13.55 5.31 1.06
N CYS A 427 13.01 6.48 0.71
CA CYS A 427 12.44 6.71 -0.63
C CYS A 427 13.45 6.46 -1.73
N SER A 428 14.67 7.00 -1.58
CA SER A 428 15.75 6.84 -2.58
C SER A 428 16.10 5.39 -2.88
N TYR A 429 15.94 4.48 -1.91
CA TYR A 429 16.11 3.04 -2.15
C TYR A 429 14.96 2.46 -3.00
N LEU A 430 13.72 2.86 -2.70
CA LEU A 430 12.56 2.41 -3.48
C LEU A 430 12.56 2.97 -4.89
N ASP A 431 13.01 4.21 -5.09
CA ASP A 431 13.09 4.84 -6.41
C ASP A 431 13.99 4.01 -7.34
N VAL A 432 15.16 3.60 -6.83
CA VAL A 432 16.08 2.69 -7.52
C VAL A 432 15.41 1.34 -7.86
N VAL A 433 14.73 0.71 -6.90
CA VAL A 433 14.06 -0.58 -7.14
C VAL A 433 12.93 -0.41 -8.17
N MET A 434 12.19 0.69 -8.13
CA MET A 434 11.10 0.98 -9.06
C MET A 434 11.61 1.16 -10.49
N GLU A 435 12.70 1.90 -10.66
CA GLU A 435 13.32 2.16 -11.94
C GLU A 435 13.81 0.86 -12.59
N LEU A 436 14.55 0.04 -11.84
CA LEU A 436 15.18 -1.19 -12.36
C LEU A 436 14.21 -2.35 -12.59
N THR A 437 13.04 -2.30 -11.96
CA THR A 437 11.98 -3.31 -12.14
C THR A 437 10.83 -2.79 -13.00
N SER A 438 10.99 -1.63 -13.63
CA SER A 438 10.02 -1.07 -14.57
C SER A 438 10.03 -1.88 -15.87
N PRO A 439 8.88 -2.04 -16.56
CA PRO A 439 8.88 -2.77 -17.81
C PRO A 439 9.66 -2.12 -18.93
N GLU A 440 9.82 -0.81 -18.92
CA GLU A 440 10.74 -0.10 -19.82
C GLU A 440 12.20 -0.55 -19.64
N ALA A 441 12.64 -0.79 -18.39
CA ALA A 441 13.93 -1.41 -18.11
C ALA A 441 13.98 -2.90 -18.52
N MET A 442 12.83 -3.58 -18.60
CA MET A 442 12.73 -5.01 -18.97
C MET A 442 12.45 -5.26 -20.46
N SER A 443 11.97 -4.29 -21.24
CA SER A 443 11.48 -4.46 -22.61
C SER A 443 12.36 -3.78 -23.66
N SER A 444 13.69 -3.82 -23.52
CA SER A 444 14.64 -3.23 -24.46
C SER A 444 14.73 -3.96 -25.81
N SER A 445 13.59 -4.17 -26.48
CA SER A 445 13.51 -4.50 -27.89
C SER A 445 13.27 -3.21 -28.69
N SER A 446 14.31 -2.79 -29.40
CA SER A 446 14.30 -1.86 -30.56
C SER A 446 13.88 -0.40 -30.34
N SER A 447 14.86 0.48 -30.16
CA SER A 447 14.95 1.84 -30.75
C SER A 447 16.37 2.36 -30.51
N GLU A 448 17.21 2.43 -31.55
CA GLU A 448 18.63 2.85 -31.45
C GLU A 448 18.86 4.34 -31.09
N GLU A 449 17.84 5.10 -30.67
CA GLU A 449 17.94 6.57 -30.56
C GLU A 449 17.52 7.18 -29.22
N THR A 450 17.20 6.40 -28.18
CA THR A 450 16.96 6.98 -26.84
C THR A 450 18.15 6.68 -25.93
N MET A 451 18.64 7.74 -25.29
CA MET A 451 19.84 7.86 -24.46
C MET A 451 20.37 6.55 -23.87
N ARG A 452 21.70 6.35 -23.96
CA ARG A 452 22.47 5.34 -23.22
C ARG A 452 21.86 5.09 -21.84
N GLN A 453 21.11 3.99 -21.67
CA GLN A 453 20.81 3.50 -20.32
C GLN A 453 22.16 3.14 -19.72
N GLU A 454 22.63 3.96 -18.77
CA GLU A 454 23.78 3.59 -17.96
C GLU A 454 23.46 2.26 -17.28
N LYS A 455 24.38 1.30 -17.40
CA LYS A 455 24.19 -0.02 -16.79
C LYS A 455 24.09 0.15 -15.28
N PRO A 456 23.22 -0.62 -14.59
CA PRO A 456 23.04 -0.45 -13.17
C PRO A 456 24.33 -0.77 -12.41
N SER A 457 24.69 0.13 -11.51
CA SER A 457 25.77 -0.02 -10.55
C SER A 457 25.57 -1.23 -9.63
N MET A 458 26.63 -1.70 -8.97
CA MET A 458 26.51 -2.81 -8.02
C MET A 458 25.62 -2.50 -6.81
N ALA A 459 25.53 -1.23 -6.41
CA ALA A 459 24.63 -0.80 -5.34
C ALA A 459 23.16 -0.89 -5.77
N GLU A 460 22.85 -0.50 -7.00
CA GLU A 460 21.53 -0.61 -7.62
C GLU A 460 21.10 -2.07 -7.81
N GLN A 461 22.01 -2.93 -8.28
CA GLN A 461 21.75 -4.37 -8.37
C GLN A 461 21.52 -5.01 -6.99
N LEU A 462 22.28 -4.60 -5.97
CA LEU A 462 22.08 -5.02 -4.58
C LEU A 462 20.71 -4.58 -4.06
N ALA A 463 20.20 -3.42 -4.49
CA ALA A 463 18.88 -2.95 -4.09
C ALA A 463 17.78 -3.93 -4.52
N VAL A 464 17.85 -4.39 -5.78
CA VAL A 464 16.94 -5.39 -6.34
C VAL A 464 17.09 -6.75 -5.64
N GLU A 465 18.32 -7.16 -5.31
CA GLU A 465 18.58 -8.40 -4.56
C GLU A 465 17.91 -8.39 -3.18
N ILE A 466 18.03 -7.29 -2.43
CA ILE A 466 17.38 -7.14 -1.11
C ILE A 466 15.85 -7.16 -1.26
N PHE A 467 15.32 -6.47 -2.28
CA PHE A 467 13.89 -6.43 -2.54
C PHE A 467 13.33 -7.81 -2.91
N ALA A 468 14.09 -8.62 -3.65
CA ALA A 468 13.72 -10.00 -3.96
C ALA A 468 13.60 -10.87 -2.69
N HIS A 469 14.51 -10.71 -1.73
CA HIS A 469 14.44 -11.42 -0.45
C HIS A 469 13.22 -11.01 0.38
N TRP A 470 12.90 -9.71 0.43
CA TRP A 470 11.66 -9.25 1.07
C TRP A 470 10.41 -9.79 0.35
N SER A 471 10.43 -9.84 -0.99
CA SER A 471 9.30 -10.35 -1.79
C SER A 471 8.97 -11.81 -1.44
N VAL A 472 9.95 -12.63 -1.06
CA VAL A 472 9.70 -13.99 -0.55
C VAL A 472 8.86 -13.98 0.73
N LEU A 473 9.09 -13.04 1.66
CA LEU A 473 8.30 -12.94 2.88
C LEU A 473 6.85 -12.56 2.59
N THR A 474 6.59 -11.81 1.51
CA THR A 474 5.22 -11.46 1.11
C THR A 474 4.42 -12.66 0.57
N LEU A 475 5.06 -13.79 0.25
CA LEU A 475 4.36 -15.05 -0.06
C LEU A 475 3.52 -15.55 1.12
N LEU A 476 3.90 -15.21 2.36
CA LEU A 476 3.17 -15.57 3.57
C LEU A 476 1.85 -14.79 3.75
N LEU A 477 1.57 -13.84 2.86
CA LEU A 477 0.39 -12.98 2.90
C LEU A 477 -0.67 -13.41 1.88
N ASP A 478 -0.55 -14.59 1.28
CA ASP A 478 -1.44 -15.13 0.25
C ASP A 478 -2.92 -15.19 0.69
N THR A 479 -3.17 -15.43 1.98
CA THR A 479 -4.51 -15.49 2.61
C THR A 479 -5.19 -14.13 2.80
N VAL A 480 -4.47 -13.02 2.63
CA VAL A 480 -5.03 -11.67 2.81
C VAL A 480 -5.63 -11.19 1.49
N TRP A 481 -6.95 -11.01 1.41
CA TRP A 481 -7.65 -10.77 0.13
C TRP A 481 -7.12 -9.56 -0.68
N TRP A 482 -6.62 -8.53 -0.01
CA TRP A 482 -6.11 -7.31 -0.63
C TRP A 482 -4.59 -7.27 -0.83
N ILE A 483 -3.82 -8.28 -0.42
CA ILE A 483 -2.35 -8.38 -0.65
C ILE A 483 -1.96 -9.72 -1.29
N GLY A 484 -2.82 -10.72 -1.20
CA GLY A 484 -2.56 -12.08 -1.63
C GLY A 484 -2.20 -12.16 -3.10
N GLY A 485 -1.20 -12.98 -3.42
CA GLY A 485 -0.72 -13.18 -4.78
C GLY A 485 0.24 -12.12 -5.32
N ILE A 486 0.38 -10.96 -4.65
CA ILE A 486 1.37 -9.93 -5.03
C ILE A 486 2.79 -10.48 -4.94
N GLY A 487 3.12 -11.11 -3.82
CA GLY A 487 4.47 -11.66 -3.60
C GLY A 487 4.90 -12.63 -4.67
N ALA A 488 4.02 -13.58 -5.02
CA ALA A 488 4.31 -14.56 -6.07
C ALA A 488 4.45 -13.89 -7.45
N PHE A 489 3.62 -12.90 -7.75
CA PHE A 489 3.67 -12.19 -9.03
C PHE A 489 4.96 -11.37 -9.18
N GLU A 490 5.30 -10.53 -8.19
CA GLU A 490 6.50 -9.68 -8.23
C GLU A 490 7.77 -10.52 -8.20
N LEU A 491 7.79 -11.58 -7.39
CA LEU A 491 8.92 -12.50 -7.37
C LEU A 491 9.10 -13.20 -8.72
N GLY A 492 8.01 -13.56 -9.40
CA GLY A 492 8.06 -14.08 -10.76
C GLY A 492 8.69 -13.11 -11.76
N ARG A 493 8.36 -11.81 -11.68
CA ARG A 493 8.98 -10.75 -12.51
C ARG A 493 10.47 -10.62 -12.22
N LEU A 494 10.88 -10.65 -10.94
CA LEU A 494 12.29 -10.60 -10.55
C LEU A 494 13.09 -11.82 -11.03
N VAL A 495 12.48 -13.02 -10.99
CA VAL A 495 13.08 -14.24 -11.54
C VAL A 495 13.24 -14.14 -13.05
N GLN A 496 12.27 -13.58 -13.77
CA GLN A 496 12.38 -13.36 -15.20
C GLN A 496 13.48 -12.33 -15.51
N LEU A 497 13.50 -11.21 -14.80
CA LEU A 497 14.54 -10.18 -14.90
C LEU A 497 15.94 -10.79 -14.73
N ARG A 498 16.15 -11.64 -13.70
CA ARG A 498 17.42 -12.33 -13.50
C ARG A 498 17.80 -13.19 -14.70
N LYS A 499 16.86 -13.94 -15.26
CA LYS A 499 17.09 -14.80 -16.43
C LYS A 499 17.49 -13.98 -17.65
N ASP A 500 16.80 -12.87 -17.89
CA ASP A 500 17.08 -11.97 -19.01
C ASP A 500 18.46 -11.31 -18.83
N VAL A 501 18.79 -10.87 -17.61
CA VAL A 501 20.11 -10.30 -17.27
C VAL A 501 21.23 -11.32 -17.50
N ILE A 502 21.06 -12.57 -17.09
CA ILE A 502 22.07 -13.63 -17.29
C ILE A 502 22.18 -14.03 -18.76
N ALA A 503 21.06 -14.20 -19.46
CA ALA A 503 21.03 -14.68 -20.84
C ALA A 503 21.54 -13.63 -21.84
N GLU A 504 21.17 -12.37 -21.64
CA GLU A 504 21.49 -11.28 -22.56
C GLU A 504 22.67 -10.42 -22.09
N GLY A 505 23.18 -10.67 -20.88
CA GLY A 505 24.28 -9.90 -20.29
C GLY A 505 23.93 -8.43 -20.04
N ARG A 506 22.64 -8.08 -19.87
CA ARG A 506 22.17 -6.67 -19.82
C ARG A 506 22.87 -5.82 -18.77
N TRP A 507 23.18 -6.39 -17.62
CA TRP A 507 23.84 -5.69 -16.51
C TRP A 507 25.36 -5.88 -16.48
N ALA A 508 25.92 -6.69 -17.38
CA ALA A 508 27.36 -6.90 -17.45
C ALA A 508 28.02 -5.70 -18.16
N ALA A 509 28.51 -4.74 -17.37
CA ALA A 509 29.35 -3.64 -17.87
C ALA A 509 30.73 -4.14 -18.29
N GLU A 510 31.34 -4.97 -17.44
CA GLU A 510 32.67 -5.59 -17.54
C GLU A 510 32.62 -6.95 -16.83
N GLU A 511 33.60 -7.84 -17.09
CA GLU A 511 33.72 -9.12 -16.38
C GLU A 511 33.77 -8.90 -14.86
N GLY A 512 32.81 -9.48 -14.12
CA GLY A 512 32.75 -9.41 -12.66
C GLY A 512 31.81 -8.37 -12.05
N CYS A 513 31.13 -7.54 -12.84
CA CYS A 513 30.24 -6.47 -12.36
C CYS A 513 28.74 -6.84 -12.29
N CYS A 514 28.41 -8.14 -12.25
CA CYS A 514 27.03 -8.61 -12.09
C CYS A 514 26.86 -9.31 -10.75
N ILE A 515 25.88 -8.88 -9.95
CA ILE A 515 25.57 -9.51 -8.66
C ILE A 515 25.02 -10.94 -8.82
N TRP A 516 24.41 -11.24 -9.97
CA TRP A 516 23.88 -12.55 -10.31
C TRP A 516 24.85 -13.33 -11.18
N LYS A 517 25.36 -14.44 -10.63
CA LYS A 517 26.27 -15.32 -11.37
C LYS A 517 25.50 -16.44 -12.07
N PRO A 518 25.87 -16.81 -13.31
CA PRO A 518 25.32 -17.99 -13.97
C PRO A 518 25.54 -19.24 -13.12
N GLY A 519 24.51 -20.08 -12.97
CA GLY A 519 24.58 -21.32 -12.20
C GLY A 519 24.62 -21.15 -10.67
N GLU A 520 24.57 -19.93 -10.15
CA GLU A 520 24.43 -19.70 -8.72
C GLU A 520 23.01 -20.04 -8.25
N ASP A 521 22.92 -20.84 -7.18
CA ASP A 521 21.67 -21.11 -6.48
C ASP A 521 21.15 -19.83 -5.82
N TRP A 522 20.04 -19.32 -6.35
CA TRP A 522 19.40 -18.11 -5.86
C TRP A 522 18.15 -18.44 -5.04
N TRP A 523 18.19 -18.10 -3.75
CA TRP A 523 17.12 -18.46 -2.81
C TRP A 523 15.76 -17.88 -3.19
N PRO A 524 15.62 -16.62 -3.63
CA PRO A 524 14.34 -16.10 -4.12
C PRO A 524 13.72 -16.92 -5.26
N GLU A 525 14.51 -17.35 -6.25
CA GLU A 525 14.01 -18.23 -7.33
C GLU A 525 13.60 -19.61 -6.81
N SER A 526 14.34 -20.17 -5.86
CA SER A 526 14.00 -21.45 -5.25
C SER A 526 12.65 -21.37 -4.52
N MET A 527 12.41 -20.30 -3.76
CA MET A 527 11.15 -20.09 -3.04
C MET A 527 9.98 -19.78 -3.97
N TYR A 528 10.23 -19.08 -5.08
CA TYR A 528 9.23 -18.90 -6.14
C TYR A 528 8.80 -20.24 -6.73
N GLU A 529 9.74 -21.13 -7.03
CA GLU A 529 9.45 -22.45 -7.57
C GLU A 529 8.65 -23.31 -6.59
N VAL A 530 9.04 -23.30 -5.31
CA VAL A 530 8.29 -23.99 -4.24
C VAL A 530 6.86 -23.46 -4.16
N SER A 531 6.66 -22.14 -4.14
CA SER A 531 5.33 -21.51 -4.12
C SER A 531 4.48 -21.98 -5.32
N ARG A 532 5.08 -21.97 -6.52
CA ARG A 532 4.41 -22.39 -7.76
C ARG A 532 4.00 -23.86 -7.73
N GLN A 533 4.82 -24.72 -7.14
CA GLN A 533 4.49 -26.15 -7.00
C GLN A 533 3.35 -26.36 -6.01
N LEU A 534 3.37 -25.67 -4.88
CA LEU A 534 2.28 -25.73 -3.89
C LEU A 534 0.95 -25.26 -4.47
N ASP A 535 0.95 -24.17 -5.25
CA ASP A 535 -0.26 -23.67 -5.91
C ASP A 535 -0.82 -24.68 -6.91
N LYS A 536 0.05 -25.33 -7.69
CA LYS A 536 -0.37 -26.41 -8.61
C LYS A 536 -1.06 -27.54 -7.85
N HIS A 537 -0.49 -28.00 -6.74
CA HIS A 537 -1.07 -29.08 -5.94
C HIS A 537 -2.43 -28.71 -5.33
N LYS A 538 -2.60 -27.46 -4.84
CA LYS A 538 -3.91 -26.96 -4.37
C LYS A 538 -4.98 -26.98 -5.46
N SER A 539 -4.62 -26.69 -6.71
CA SER A 539 -5.55 -26.70 -7.85
C SER A 539 -5.91 -28.10 -8.39
N PHE A 540 -5.26 -29.18 -7.93
CA PHE A 540 -5.60 -30.56 -8.29
C PHE A 540 -6.53 -31.25 -7.29
N GLU A 541 -6.67 -30.71 -6.07
CA GLU A 541 -7.50 -31.29 -5.00
C GLU A 541 -8.89 -30.63 -4.85
N GLY A 542 -9.17 -29.56 -5.59
CA GLY A 542 -10.48 -28.90 -5.69
C GLY A 542 -11.06 -29.02 -7.09
#